data_AF-A0AA36HMX7-F1
#
_entry.id   AF-A0AA36HMX7-F1
#
_cell.length_a   1.000
_cell.length_b   1.000
_cell.length_c   1.000
_cell.angle_alpha   90.00
_cell.angle_beta   90.00
_cell.angle_gamma   90.00
#
_symmetry.space_group_name_H-M   'P 1'
#
loop_
_entity.id
_entity.type
_entity.pdbx_description
1 polymer ?
#
loop_
_entity_poly.entity_id
_entity_poly.type
_entity_poly.pdbx_seq_one_letter_code
_entity_poly.pdbx_strand_id
1 'polypeptide(L)'
;MPQEGQKYPYHVGLVGDIGQTPVSNSSMHLLSQLNPELVLMTGDLSYADGFFPRWDSFGIMFEPLGARVPSMTCPGNHEYATAEAFKSFAVRYPMPYEQSGSHDATYWSRDIGPMHVVSLNSYGSTHSGSFQYKWLERDLKNFDRTKTPWLVAPWQVPV
;
A
#
# COMPACT_ATOMS: atom_id res chain seq x y z
N MET A 1 10.99 6.98 7.78
CA MET A 1 11.32 6.95 6.34
C MET A 1 12.83 6.92 6.21
N PRO A 2 13.38 6.11 5.29
CA PRO A 2 14.83 6.00 5.13
C PRO A 2 15.47 7.36 4.88
N GLN A 3 16.60 7.63 5.54
CA GLN A 3 17.34 8.88 5.40
C GLN A 3 18.21 8.88 4.15
N GLU A 4 18.52 10.07 3.65
CA GLU A 4 19.49 10.28 2.58
C GLU A 4 20.84 9.64 2.99
N GLY A 5 21.32 8.65 2.22
CA GLY A 5 22.55 7.90 2.51
C GLY A 5 22.39 6.49 3.14
N GLN A 6 21.17 5.94 3.21
CA GLN A 6 20.92 4.61 3.77
C GLN A 6 21.63 3.47 3.01
N LYS A 7 22.30 2.59 3.77
CA LYS A 7 23.06 1.43 3.26
C LYS A 7 22.17 0.30 2.77
N TYR A 8 22.64 -0.36 1.71
CA TYR A 8 22.08 -1.57 1.13
C TYR A 8 22.65 -2.83 1.80
N PRO A 9 21.93 -3.97 1.77
CA PRO A 9 20.60 -4.16 1.17
C PRO A 9 19.45 -3.50 1.97
N TYR A 10 18.39 -3.10 1.26
CA TYR A 10 17.13 -2.59 1.83
C TYR A 10 16.07 -3.70 1.70
N HIS A 11 15.44 -4.11 2.80
CA HIS A 11 14.47 -5.21 2.83
C HIS A 11 13.04 -4.67 2.83
N VAL A 12 12.31 -5.05 1.78
CA VAL A 12 10.90 -4.72 1.64
C VAL A 12 10.08 -5.96 1.93
N GLY A 13 9.25 -5.88 2.95
CA GLY A 13 8.21 -6.86 3.22
C GLY A 13 7.06 -6.70 2.21
N LEU A 14 6.59 -7.80 1.65
CA LEU A 14 5.45 -7.81 0.74
C LEU A 14 4.40 -8.79 1.24
N VAL A 15 3.17 -8.32 1.36
CA VAL A 15 2.00 -9.13 1.73
C VAL A 15 0.76 -8.63 1.00
N GLY A 16 -0.26 -9.46 0.91
CA GLY A 16 -1.57 -9.15 0.36
C GLY A 16 -2.59 -10.07 1.02
N ASP A 17 -3.87 -9.71 0.95
CA ASP A 17 -4.96 -10.61 1.36
C ASP A 17 -4.78 -11.11 2.81
N ILE A 18 -4.33 -10.21 3.69
CA ILE A 18 -3.85 -10.61 5.02
C ILE A 18 -5.01 -11.14 5.85
N GLY A 19 -6.09 -10.37 5.94
CA GLY A 19 -7.20 -10.67 6.84
C GLY A 19 -6.77 -10.81 8.29
N GLN A 20 -7.53 -11.59 9.06
CA GLN A 20 -7.34 -11.67 10.51
C GLN A 20 -7.60 -13.06 11.09
N THR A 21 -7.00 -14.06 10.48
CA THR A 21 -7.05 -15.46 10.91
C THR A 21 -5.81 -15.86 11.74
N PRO A 22 -5.78 -17.06 12.36
CA PRO A 22 -4.56 -17.58 12.96
C PRO A 22 -3.38 -17.71 11.97
N VAL A 23 -3.68 -17.94 10.68
CA VAL A 23 -2.67 -17.96 9.61
C VAL A 23 -2.14 -16.55 9.35
N SER A 24 -3.04 -15.55 9.29
CA SER A 24 -2.69 -14.14 9.16
C SER A 24 -1.73 -13.70 10.26
N ASN A 25 -2.01 -14.06 11.51
CA ASN A 25 -1.15 -13.77 12.65
C ASN A 25 0.23 -14.44 12.52
N SER A 26 0.27 -15.71 12.07
CA SER A 26 1.53 -16.42 11.81
C SER A 26 2.34 -15.74 10.69
N SER A 27 1.68 -15.32 9.61
CA SER A 27 2.31 -14.60 8.50
C SER A 27 2.91 -13.26 8.95
N MET A 28 2.18 -12.48 9.76
CA MET A 28 2.68 -11.22 10.31
C MET A 28 3.86 -11.45 11.27
N HIS A 29 3.81 -12.52 12.07
CA HIS A 29 4.92 -12.88 12.95
C HIS A 29 6.18 -13.22 12.16
N LEU A 30 6.06 -14.07 11.12
CA LEU A 30 7.18 -14.40 10.23
C LEU A 30 7.72 -13.17 9.51
N LEU A 31 6.83 -12.31 8.99
CA LEU A 31 7.23 -11.05 8.35
C LEU A 31 8.02 -10.16 9.32
N SER A 32 7.59 -10.05 10.58
CA SER A 32 8.33 -9.27 11.58
C SER A 32 9.72 -9.85 11.87
N GLN A 33 9.93 -11.16 11.77
CA GLN A 33 11.24 -11.78 12.00
C GLN A 33 12.23 -11.49 10.88
N LEU A 34 11.75 -11.13 9.67
CA LEU A 34 12.58 -10.71 8.55
C LEU A 34 13.13 -9.28 8.71
N ASN A 35 12.70 -8.53 9.73
CA ASN A 35 13.11 -7.15 10.03
C ASN A 35 13.04 -6.21 8.80
N PRO A 36 11.88 -6.10 8.11
CA PRO A 36 11.75 -5.21 6.96
C PRO A 36 11.81 -3.74 7.37
N GLU A 37 12.39 -2.88 6.52
CA GLU A 37 12.36 -1.42 6.70
C GLU A 37 11.08 -0.77 6.17
N LEU A 38 10.34 -1.49 5.31
CA LEU A 38 9.08 -1.08 4.70
C LEU A 38 8.21 -2.32 4.50
N VAL A 39 6.90 -2.22 4.73
CA VAL A 39 5.92 -3.21 4.28
C VAL A 39 5.04 -2.62 3.19
N LEU A 40 4.95 -3.30 2.05
CA LEU A 40 3.97 -3.02 1.00
C LEU A 40 2.84 -4.06 1.09
N MET A 41 1.60 -3.57 1.15
CA MET A 41 0.39 -4.38 1.25
C MET A 41 -0.45 -4.22 -0.01
N THR A 42 -0.67 -5.28 -0.78
CA THR A 42 -1.29 -5.19 -2.12
C THR A 42 -2.81 -5.00 -2.12
N GLY A 43 -3.46 -5.02 -0.96
CA GLY A 43 -4.91 -4.83 -0.82
C GLY A 43 -5.54 -5.90 0.07
N ASP A 44 -6.85 -5.81 0.26
CA ASP A 44 -7.68 -6.71 1.06
C ASP A 44 -7.12 -6.90 2.48
N LEU A 45 -7.15 -5.80 3.25
CA LEU A 45 -6.50 -5.72 4.55
C LEU A 45 -7.25 -6.52 5.61
N SER A 46 -8.44 -6.07 5.98
CA SER A 46 -9.14 -6.57 7.16
C SER A 46 -10.21 -7.62 6.86
N TYR A 47 -10.69 -7.70 5.62
CA TYR A 47 -11.92 -8.44 5.26
C TYR A 47 -13.08 -8.09 6.19
N ALA A 48 -13.22 -6.79 6.50
CA ALA A 48 -14.32 -6.27 7.29
C ALA A 48 -15.62 -6.22 6.48
N ASP A 49 -15.54 -5.91 5.18
CA ASP A 49 -16.66 -5.96 4.21
C ASP A 49 -17.93 -5.23 4.64
N GLY A 50 -17.79 -4.21 5.49
CA GLY A 50 -18.90 -3.46 6.10
C GLY A 50 -19.19 -3.79 7.57
N PHE A 51 -18.60 -4.85 8.14
CA PHE A 51 -18.61 -5.11 9.58
C PHE A 51 -17.46 -4.39 10.29
N PHE A 52 -17.69 -3.11 10.65
CA PHE A 52 -16.66 -2.18 11.14
C PHE A 52 -15.75 -2.68 12.27
N PRO A 53 -16.22 -3.43 13.29
CA PRO A 53 -15.35 -3.88 14.37
C PRO A 53 -14.13 -4.70 13.90
N ARG A 54 -14.22 -5.32 12.72
CA ARG A 54 -13.11 -6.06 12.11
C ARG A 54 -11.93 -5.19 11.72
N TRP A 55 -12.12 -3.90 11.44
CA TRP A 55 -11.01 -2.98 11.22
C TRP A 55 -10.20 -2.76 12.49
N ASP A 56 -10.86 -2.70 13.65
CA ASP A 56 -10.20 -2.49 14.95
C ASP A 56 -9.41 -3.73 15.37
N SER A 57 -10.01 -4.92 15.26
CA SER A 57 -9.30 -6.18 15.55
C SER A 57 -8.15 -6.47 14.59
N PHE A 58 -8.30 -6.10 13.31
CA PHE A 58 -7.18 -6.16 12.35
C PHE A 58 -6.04 -5.22 12.76
N GLY A 59 -6.37 -3.98 13.14
CA GLY A 59 -5.37 -3.02 13.63
C GLY A 59 -4.61 -3.52 14.86
N ILE A 60 -5.31 -4.13 15.82
CA ILE A 60 -4.70 -4.75 17.01
C ILE A 60 -3.78 -5.91 16.64
N MET A 61 -4.19 -6.78 15.71
CA MET A 61 -3.32 -7.86 15.22
C MET A 61 -2.06 -7.31 14.55
N PHE A 62 -2.22 -6.25 13.73
CA PHE A 62 -1.14 -5.69 12.94
C PHE A 62 -0.19 -4.81 13.76
N GLU A 63 -0.66 -4.22 14.86
CA GLU A 63 0.07 -3.26 15.72
C GLU A 63 1.50 -3.69 16.06
N PRO A 64 1.80 -4.96 16.45
CA PRO A 64 3.16 -5.36 16.80
C PRO A 64 4.17 -5.12 15.67
N LEU A 65 3.76 -5.18 14.40
CA LEU A 65 4.57 -4.86 13.23
C LEU A 65 4.38 -3.40 12.80
N GLY A 66 3.14 -2.98 12.59
CA GLY A 66 2.78 -1.67 12.02
C GLY A 66 3.17 -0.47 12.88
N ALA A 67 3.31 -0.63 14.20
CA ALA A 67 3.79 0.42 15.08
C ALA A 67 5.30 0.71 14.94
N ARG A 68 6.07 -0.23 14.35
CA ARG A 68 7.53 -0.14 14.23
C ARG A 68 8.00 0.00 12.78
N VAL A 69 7.27 -0.56 11.83
CA VAL A 69 7.64 -0.59 10.42
C VAL A 69 6.61 0.20 9.59
N PRO A 70 7.04 1.26 8.87
CA PRO A 70 6.17 1.96 7.95
C PRO A 70 5.51 0.99 6.96
N SER A 71 4.20 1.12 6.80
CA SER A 71 3.42 0.23 5.96
C SER A 71 2.60 1.06 4.98
N MET A 72 2.61 0.66 3.71
CA MET A 72 1.91 1.36 2.63
C MET A 72 1.06 0.37 1.84
N THR A 73 -0.05 0.85 1.26
CA THR A 73 -1.06 -0.05 0.68
C THR A 73 -1.79 0.55 -0.51
N CYS A 74 -2.36 -0.32 -1.34
CA CYS A 74 -3.44 -0.01 -2.29
C CYS A 74 -4.76 -0.61 -1.78
N PRO A 75 -5.91 -0.12 -2.26
CA PRO A 75 -7.19 -0.75 -1.98
C PRO A 75 -7.37 -2.05 -2.76
N GLY A 76 -7.93 -3.07 -2.10
CA GLY A 76 -8.48 -4.29 -2.73
C GLY A 76 -10.00 -4.23 -2.89
N ASN A 77 -10.64 -5.29 -3.39
CA ASN A 77 -12.11 -5.31 -3.53
C ASN A 77 -12.82 -5.31 -2.18
N HIS A 78 -12.22 -5.86 -1.14
CA HIS A 78 -12.80 -5.89 0.20
C HIS A 78 -12.87 -4.48 0.83
N GLU A 79 -12.04 -3.55 0.36
CA GLU A 79 -12.16 -2.12 0.68
C GLU A 79 -13.28 -1.42 -0.11
N TYR A 80 -13.82 -2.03 -1.17
CA TYR A 80 -14.96 -1.52 -1.95
C TYR A 80 -16.27 -2.30 -1.74
N ALA A 81 -16.30 -3.27 -0.81
CA ALA A 81 -17.46 -4.13 -0.58
C ALA A 81 -18.75 -3.33 -0.31
N THR A 82 -18.63 -2.17 0.33
CA THR A 82 -19.69 -1.16 0.51
C THR A 82 -19.10 0.26 0.42
N ALA A 83 -19.95 1.27 0.26
CA ALA A 83 -19.50 2.67 0.30
C ALA A 83 -18.83 3.03 1.63
N GLU A 84 -19.29 2.44 2.73
CA GLU A 84 -18.76 2.62 4.07
C GLU A 84 -17.45 1.84 4.30
N ALA A 85 -17.25 0.72 3.59
CA ALA A 85 -15.98 -0.01 3.62
C ALA A 85 -14.83 0.86 3.10
N PHE A 86 -15.05 1.57 1.99
CA PHE A 86 -14.03 2.44 1.41
C PHE A 86 -13.69 3.62 2.33
N LYS A 87 -14.71 4.24 2.94
CA LYS A 87 -14.50 5.32 3.92
C LYS A 87 -13.66 4.84 5.11
N SER A 88 -13.92 3.62 5.59
CA SER A 88 -13.19 3.03 6.72
C SER A 88 -11.72 2.82 6.37
N PHE A 89 -11.43 2.30 5.18
CA PHE A 89 -10.08 2.17 4.67
C PHE A 89 -9.37 3.52 4.56
N ALA A 90 -9.97 4.49 3.85
CA ALA A 90 -9.34 5.77 3.56
C ALA A 90 -9.01 6.59 4.82
N VAL A 91 -9.85 6.51 5.86
CA VAL A 91 -9.62 7.22 7.13
C VAL A 91 -8.56 6.53 7.99
N ARG A 92 -8.47 5.21 7.95
CA ARG A 92 -7.54 4.43 8.79
C ARG A 92 -6.15 4.29 8.18
N TYR A 93 -6.05 4.26 6.85
CA TYR A 93 -4.81 4.05 6.11
C TYR A 93 -4.57 5.19 5.09
N PRO A 94 -4.33 6.42 5.56
CA PRO A 94 -4.08 7.56 4.67
C PRO A 94 -2.75 7.39 3.92
N MET A 95 -2.82 7.40 2.59
CA MET A 95 -1.65 7.29 1.70
C MET A 95 -1.26 8.66 1.12
N PRO A 96 -0.01 8.85 0.64
CA PRO A 96 0.52 10.17 0.23
C PRO A 96 0.08 10.58 -1.19
N TYR A 97 -1.22 10.48 -1.49
CA TYR A 97 -1.74 10.69 -2.84
C TYR A 97 -1.60 12.15 -3.30
N GLU A 98 -1.86 13.13 -2.43
CA GLU A 98 -1.72 14.55 -2.78
C GLU A 98 -0.27 14.93 -3.10
N GLN A 99 0.70 14.38 -2.36
CA GLN A 99 2.13 14.62 -2.60
C GLN A 99 2.61 14.06 -3.94
N SER A 100 1.94 13.01 -4.44
CA SER A 100 2.15 12.47 -5.79
C SER A 100 1.36 13.19 -6.89
N GLY A 101 0.61 14.25 -6.57
CA GLY A 101 -0.23 14.96 -7.53
C GLY A 101 -1.46 14.17 -7.99
N SER A 102 -1.86 13.14 -7.22
CA SER A 102 -3.16 12.50 -7.36
C SER A 102 -4.22 13.32 -6.61
N HIS A 103 -5.45 13.31 -7.13
CA HIS A 103 -6.63 13.89 -6.46
C HIS A 103 -7.55 12.81 -5.90
N ASP A 104 -7.08 11.57 -5.86
CA ASP A 104 -7.81 10.39 -5.41
C ASP A 104 -6.92 9.59 -4.46
N ALA A 105 -7.45 9.26 -3.27
CA ALA A 105 -6.72 8.54 -2.23
C ALA A 105 -6.37 7.09 -2.59
N THR A 106 -6.86 6.59 -3.72
CA THR A 106 -6.75 5.17 -4.11
C THR A 106 -5.54 4.83 -4.96
N TYR A 107 -4.86 5.83 -5.51
CA TYR A 107 -3.61 5.66 -6.26
C TYR A 107 -2.65 6.82 -5.96
N TRP A 108 -1.38 6.47 -5.79
CA TRP A 108 -0.36 7.37 -5.27
C TRP A 108 1.04 6.88 -5.64
N SER A 109 2.03 7.77 -5.58
CA SER A 109 3.44 7.40 -5.74
C SER A 109 4.30 8.01 -4.62
N ARG A 110 5.46 7.40 -4.35
CA ARG A 110 6.42 7.94 -3.38
C ARG A 110 7.81 7.36 -3.62
N ASP A 111 8.82 8.23 -3.52
CA ASP A 111 10.22 7.81 -3.41
C ASP A 111 10.51 7.33 -1.99
N ILE A 112 11.01 6.09 -1.87
CA ILE A 112 11.37 5.44 -0.61
C ILE A 112 12.74 4.82 -0.76
N GLY A 113 13.74 5.49 -0.20
CA GLY A 113 15.13 5.12 -0.40
C GLY A 113 15.43 5.09 -1.91
N PRO A 114 15.81 3.93 -2.49
CA PRO A 114 16.16 3.82 -3.90
C PRO A 114 15.01 3.38 -4.80
N MET A 115 13.80 3.32 -4.26
CA MET A 115 12.61 2.87 -4.98
C MET A 115 11.69 4.04 -5.25
N HIS A 116 11.23 4.16 -6.49
CA HIS A 116 10.02 4.88 -6.82
C HIS A 116 8.86 3.88 -6.74
N VAL A 117 8.01 4.03 -5.73
CA VAL A 117 6.85 3.14 -5.51
C VAL A 117 5.62 3.79 -6.12
N VAL A 118 4.88 3.06 -6.95
CA VAL A 118 3.68 3.54 -7.65
C VAL A 118 2.51 2.59 -7.38
N SER A 119 1.62 3.00 -6.48
CA SER A 119 0.44 2.21 -6.11
C SER A 119 -0.73 2.53 -7.02
N LEU A 120 -1.35 1.48 -7.58
CA LEU A 120 -2.48 1.61 -8.52
C LEU A 120 -3.78 1.04 -7.92
N ASN A 121 -4.90 1.61 -8.36
CA ASN A 121 -6.24 1.17 -8.02
C ASN A 121 -6.81 0.27 -9.12
N SER A 122 -6.89 -1.03 -8.84
CA SER A 122 -7.47 -2.04 -9.75
C SER A 122 -8.98 -1.88 -9.96
N TYR A 123 -9.69 -1.19 -9.08
CA TYR A 123 -11.16 -1.06 -9.09
C TYR A 123 -11.63 0.32 -9.57
N GLY A 124 -10.68 1.19 -9.93
CA GLY A 124 -10.93 2.45 -10.61
C GLY A 124 -10.89 2.30 -12.14
N SER A 125 -11.18 3.39 -12.84
CA SER A 125 -11.03 3.41 -14.31
C SER A 125 -9.55 3.38 -14.72
N THR A 126 -9.16 2.38 -15.51
CA THR A 126 -7.78 2.15 -15.97
C THR A 126 -7.59 2.34 -17.49
N HIS A 127 -8.67 2.65 -18.23
CA HIS A 127 -8.58 2.84 -19.68
C HIS A 127 -7.73 4.07 -20.03
N SER A 128 -7.18 4.08 -21.25
CA SER A 128 -6.44 5.24 -21.76
C SER A 128 -7.28 6.52 -21.64
N GLY A 129 -6.70 7.55 -21.04
CA GLY A 129 -7.34 8.85 -20.82
C GLY A 129 -8.13 8.99 -19.51
N SER A 130 -8.26 7.94 -18.70
CA SER A 130 -8.81 8.02 -17.34
C SER A 130 -7.95 8.93 -16.44
N PHE A 131 -8.49 9.34 -15.29
CA PHE A 131 -7.74 10.17 -14.33
C PHE A 131 -6.50 9.45 -13.80
N GLN A 132 -6.63 8.19 -13.41
CA GLN A 132 -5.51 7.36 -12.97
C GLN A 132 -4.47 7.19 -14.10
N TYR A 133 -4.91 6.91 -15.33
CA TYR A 133 -3.99 6.75 -16.47
C TYR A 133 -3.17 8.02 -16.73
N LYS A 134 -3.84 9.18 -16.82
CA LYS A 134 -3.17 10.47 -17.05
C LYS A 134 -2.27 10.89 -15.89
N TRP A 135 -2.63 10.52 -14.66
CA TRP A 135 -1.77 10.71 -13.50
C TRP A 135 -0.51 9.86 -13.62
N LEU A 136 -0.66 8.56 -13.88
CA LEU A 136 0.44 7.60 -14.02
C LEU A 136 1.41 8.00 -15.15
N GLU A 137 0.88 8.43 -16.30
CA GLU A 137 1.72 8.92 -17.39
C GLU A 137 2.59 10.12 -17.00
N ARG A 138 2.08 11.01 -16.15
CA ARG A 138 2.84 12.18 -15.67
C ARG A 138 3.86 11.76 -14.63
N ASP A 139 3.49 10.90 -13.70
CA ASP A 139 4.36 10.36 -12.66
C ASP A 139 5.57 9.64 -13.26
N LEU A 140 5.33 8.69 -14.18
CA LEU A 140 6.38 7.92 -14.85
C LEU A 140 7.28 8.74 -15.79
N LYS A 141 6.85 9.93 -16.22
CA LYS A 141 7.68 10.87 -17.00
C LYS A 141 8.62 11.70 -16.12
N ASN A 142 8.29 11.86 -14.84
CA ASN A 142 8.96 12.81 -13.95
C ASN A 142 9.93 12.16 -12.95
N PHE A 143 9.80 10.86 -12.65
CA PHE A 143 10.70 10.21 -11.70
C PHE A 143 12.13 10.06 -12.25
N ASP A 144 13.11 10.13 -11.34
CA ASP A 144 14.53 10.14 -11.68
C ASP A 144 15.17 8.78 -11.38
N ARG A 145 15.41 7.98 -12.44
CA ARG A 145 16.06 6.67 -12.33
C ARG A 145 17.48 6.73 -11.76
N THR A 146 18.15 7.87 -11.79
CA THR A 146 19.49 8.03 -11.19
C THR A 146 19.41 8.15 -9.66
N LYS A 147 18.29 8.65 -9.13
CA LYS A 147 18.01 8.72 -7.69
C LYS A 147 17.31 7.47 -7.18
N THR A 148 16.29 7.01 -7.90
CA THR A 148 15.49 5.83 -7.58
C THR A 148 15.59 4.81 -8.71
N PRO A 149 16.65 3.99 -8.75
CA PRO A 149 16.85 3.02 -9.82
C PRO A 149 15.78 1.93 -9.89
N TRP A 150 15.11 1.64 -8.77
CA TRP A 150 14.06 0.64 -8.69
C TRP A 150 12.68 1.28 -8.88
N LEU A 151 11.88 0.72 -9.80
CA LEU A 151 10.47 1.06 -9.96
C LEU A 151 9.64 -0.12 -9.45
N VAL A 152 8.78 0.11 -8.46
CA VAL A 152 7.97 -0.93 -7.81
C VAL A 152 6.51 -0.53 -7.88
N ALA A 153 5.64 -1.43 -8.33
CA ALA A 153 4.23 -1.12 -8.54
C ALA A 153 3.31 -2.16 -7.88
N PRO A 154 2.82 -1.91 -6.64
CA PRO A 154 1.80 -2.75 -6.02
C PRO A 154 0.38 -2.39 -6.51
N TRP A 155 -0.41 -3.42 -6.79
CA TRP A 155 -1.85 -3.36 -7.05
C TRP A 155 -2.50 -4.72 -6.73
N GLN A 156 -3.83 -4.79 -6.61
CA GLN A 156 -4.50 -6.02 -6.12
C GLN A 156 -4.71 -7.08 -7.20
N VAL A 157 -5.30 -6.71 -8.35
CA VAL A 157 -5.69 -7.69 -9.38
C VAL A 157 -4.50 -8.03 -10.31
N PRO A 158 -3.95 -9.25 -10.30
CA PRO A 158 -2.83 -9.62 -11.17
C PRO A 158 -3.22 -9.59 -12.65
N VAL A 159 -2.24 -9.32 -13.51
CA VAL A 159 -2.38 -9.24 -14.98
C VAL A 159 -2.21 -10.57 -15.67
#